data_AF-A0AAD6WH61-F1
#
_entry.id   AF-A0AAD6WH61-F1
#
_cell.length_a   1.000
_cell.length_b   1.000
_cell.length_c   1.000
_cell.angle_alpha   90.00
_cell.angle_beta   90.00
_cell.angle_gamma   90.00
#
_symmetry.space_group_name_H-M   'P 1'
#
loop_
_entity.id
_entity.type
_entity.pdbx_description
1 polymer ?
#
loop_
_entity_poly.entity_id
_entity_poly.type
_entity_poly.pdbx_seq_one_letter_code
_entity_poly.pdbx_strand_id
1 'polypeptide(L)'
;MINLSKTPQLAKPASEDLTSTLSLISQKMVQGRGSAMVATVAVTLCLLLLHFDMAHAATYTVGGPGGWTFNVSGWPKGKSFKAGDILVFNYGTAAHNVVAVNKAGYSSCTSPRGAKVYTSGKDQIKLVKGQNFFICSFAGHCQSGMKIAVNAV
;
A
#
# COMPACT_ATOMS: atom_id res chain seq x y z
N MET A 1 5.45 101.21 -21.50
CA MET A 1 6.01 100.92 -20.16
C MET A 1 6.00 99.41 -19.98
N ILE A 2 7.10 98.90 -19.45
CA ILE A 2 7.57 97.51 -19.51
C ILE A 2 6.88 96.69 -18.40
N ASN A 3 6.45 95.46 -18.70
CA ASN A 3 6.39 94.38 -17.70
C ASN A 3 6.33 93.02 -18.43
N LEU A 4 7.47 92.43 -18.77
CA LEU A 4 8.26 91.46 -17.98
C LEU A 4 7.54 90.14 -17.67
N SER A 5 7.92 89.14 -18.48
CA SER A 5 8.24 87.75 -18.11
C SER A 5 7.24 86.97 -17.25
N LYS A 6 6.40 86.18 -17.91
CA LYS A 6 5.71 85.03 -17.30
C LYS A 6 6.58 83.78 -17.50
N THR A 7 7.37 83.43 -16.49
CA THR A 7 8.07 82.14 -16.40
C THR A 7 7.09 81.03 -15.97
N PRO A 8 7.21 79.81 -16.52
CA PRO A 8 6.34 78.68 -16.20
C PRO A 8 6.67 78.14 -14.80
N GLN A 9 5.63 77.88 -14.00
CA GLN A 9 5.78 77.16 -12.73
C GLN A 9 6.16 75.70 -13.01
N LEU A 10 7.29 75.30 -12.44
CA LEU A 10 7.78 73.94 -12.32
C LEU A 10 6.77 73.10 -11.51
N ALA A 11 6.26 72.03 -12.11
CA ALA A 11 5.41 71.06 -11.42
C ALA A 11 6.17 70.44 -10.24
N LYS A 12 5.60 70.55 -9.05
CA LYS A 12 6.08 69.89 -7.83
C LYS A 12 5.84 68.37 -7.96
N PRO A 13 6.81 67.50 -7.63
CA PRO A 13 6.56 66.07 -7.61
C PRO A 13 5.48 65.77 -6.57
N ALA A 14 4.51 64.96 -6.96
CA ALA A 14 3.58 64.33 -6.04
C ALA A 14 4.42 63.51 -5.04
N SER A 15 4.54 64.01 -3.81
CA SER A 15 4.97 63.20 -2.70
C SER A 15 3.89 62.15 -2.50
N GLU A 16 4.14 60.95 -3.02
CA GLU A 16 3.30 59.79 -2.76
C GLU A 16 3.21 59.61 -1.25
N ASP A 17 1.99 59.72 -0.78
CA ASP A 17 1.63 59.78 0.62
C ASP A 17 1.88 58.39 1.24
N LEU A 18 3.05 58.23 1.87
CA LEU A 18 3.45 57.04 2.64
C LEU A 18 2.41 56.64 3.70
N THR A 19 1.47 57.53 4.03
CA THR A 19 0.37 57.24 4.95
C THR A 19 -0.73 56.38 4.31
N SER A 20 -0.94 56.46 2.98
CA SER A 20 -1.96 55.67 2.27
C SER A 20 -1.55 54.21 2.11
N THR A 21 -0.27 53.93 1.90
CA THR A 21 0.26 52.56 1.81
C THR A 21 0.27 51.87 3.18
N LEU A 22 0.52 52.60 4.28
CA LEU A 22 0.43 52.05 5.64
C LEU A 22 -1.01 51.72 6.07
N SER A 23 -2.00 52.46 5.58
CA SER A 23 -3.43 52.18 5.84
C SER A 23 -3.90 50.88 5.17
N LEU A 24 -3.48 50.64 3.93
CA LEU A 24 -3.79 49.40 3.19
C LEU A 24 -3.19 48.14 3.83
N ILE A 25 -2.05 48.27 4.53
CA ILE A 25 -1.42 47.14 5.23
C ILE A 25 -2.18 46.80 6.53
N SER A 26 -2.76 47.81 7.22
CA SER A 26 -3.56 47.56 8.43
C SER A 26 -4.95 46.96 8.14
N GLN A 27 -5.54 47.25 6.98
CA GLN A 27 -6.86 46.72 6.61
C GLN A 27 -6.85 45.23 6.19
N LYS A 28 -5.69 44.63 5.90
CA LYS A 28 -5.59 43.20 5.55
C LYS A 28 -5.54 42.25 6.76
N MET A 29 -5.55 42.79 7.98
CA MET A 29 -5.62 42.01 9.22
C MET A 29 -6.98 42.12 9.92
N VAL A 30 -8.06 42.34 9.16
CA VAL A 30 -9.40 41.94 9.63
C VAL A 30 -9.41 40.43 9.72
N GLN A 31 -9.42 39.98 10.97
CA GLN A 31 -9.53 38.62 11.47
C GLN A 31 -10.64 37.83 10.79
N GLY A 32 -10.34 37.30 9.61
CA GLY A 32 -11.10 36.26 8.95
C GLY A 32 -10.91 34.96 9.72
N ARG A 33 -11.76 34.73 10.73
CA ARG A 33 -11.88 33.44 11.43
C ARG A 33 -11.97 32.26 10.45
N GLY A 34 -12.39 32.50 9.21
CA GLY A 34 -12.43 31.50 8.12
C GLY A 34 -11.09 31.12 7.47
N SER A 35 -10.09 32.01 7.33
CA SER A 35 -8.86 31.68 6.58
C SER A 35 -7.91 30.78 7.37
N ALA A 36 -7.82 31.01 8.68
CA ALA A 36 -7.10 30.11 9.59
C ALA A 36 -7.79 28.74 9.67
N MET A 37 -9.14 28.72 9.68
CA MET A 37 -9.93 27.48 9.66
C MET A 37 -9.73 26.68 8.36
N VAL A 38 -9.64 27.35 7.21
CA VAL A 38 -9.36 26.69 5.93
C VAL A 38 -7.94 26.13 5.90
N ALA A 39 -6.95 26.88 6.41
CA ALA A 39 -5.57 26.41 6.49
C ALA A 39 -5.42 25.21 7.46
N THR A 40 -6.07 25.24 8.63
CA THR A 40 -6.04 24.11 9.57
C THR A 40 -6.77 22.88 9.04
N VAL A 41 -7.92 23.05 8.36
CA VAL A 41 -8.63 21.94 7.69
C VAL A 41 -7.79 21.34 6.56
N ALA A 42 -7.12 22.15 5.75
CA ALA A 42 -6.25 21.66 4.69
C ALA A 42 -5.02 20.91 5.23
N VAL A 43 -4.38 21.42 6.28
CA VAL A 43 -3.24 20.76 6.93
C VAL A 43 -3.67 19.46 7.58
N THR A 44 -4.78 19.44 8.30
CA THR A 44 -5.30 18.20 8.91
C THR A 44 -5.70 17.17 7.87
N LEU A 45 -6.33 17.58 6.75
CA LEU A 45 -6.63 16.68 5.63
C LEU A 45 -5.36 16.14 4.96
N CYS A 46 -4.35 16.99 4.72
CA CYS A 46 -3.05 16.55 4.20
C CYS A 46 -2.37 15.55 5.13
N LEU A 47 -2.39 15.82 6.45
CA LEU A 47 -1.87 14.88 7.45
C LEU A 47 -2.63 13.56 7.40
N LEU A 48 -3.96 13.56 7.36
CA LEU A 48 -4.77 12.33 7.24
C LEU A 48 -4.45 11.53 5.97
N LEU A 49 -4.21 12.20 4.84
CA LEU A 49 -3.82 11.55 3.58
C LEU A 49 -2.44 10.88 3.65
N LEU A 50 -1.53 11.36 4.50
CA LEU A 50 -0.21 10.76 4.73
C LEU A 50 -0.24 9.50 5.62
N HIS A 51 -1.37 9.22 6.30
CA HIS A 51 -1.52 8.03 7.16
C HIS A 51 -2.16 6.84 6.43
N PHE A 52 -2.45 6.94 5.13
CA PHE A 52 -2.91 5.78 4.37
C PHE A 52 -1.71 4.87 4.05
N ASP A 53 -1.51 3.85 4.88
CA ASP A 53 -0.68 2.71 4.50
C ASP A 53 -1.27 2.08 3.24
N MET A 54 -0.57 2.21 2.10
CA MET A 54 -0.90 1.46 0.90
C MET A 54 -0.74 -0.03 1.21
N ALA A 55 -1.87 -0.73 1.40
CA ALA A 55 -1.89 -2.17 1.62
C ALA A 55 -1.48 -2.90 0.33
N HIS A 56 -0.18 -3.11 0.15
CA HIS A 56 0.33 -3.96 -0.91
C HIS A 56 0.32 -5.42 -0.45
N ALA A 57 -0.22 -6.32 -1.28
CA ALA A 57 -0.14 -7.75 -1.07
C ALA A 57 1.32 -8.20 -1.15
N ALA A 58 1.81 -8.83 -0.09
CA ALA A 58 3.15 -9.42 -0.09
C ALA A 58 3.17 -10.71 -0.91
N THR A 59 4.34 -11.05 -1.45
CA THR A 59 4.56 -12.29 -2.20
C THR A 59 5.59 -13.14 -1.48
N TYR A 60 5.27 -14.42 -1.25
CA TYR A 60 6.12 -15.36 -0.54
C TYR A 60 6.42 -16.58 -1.40
N THR A 61 7.69 -16.82 -1.68
CA THR A 61 8.14 -18.06 -2.33
C THR A 61 8.17 -19.19 -1.31
N VAL A 62 7.28 -20.16 -1.46
CA VAL A 62 7.17 -21.33 -0.58
C VAL A 62 8.46 -22.14 -0.64
N GLY A 63 9.04 -22.43 0.53
CA GLY A 63 10.33 -23.13 0.65
C GLY A 63 11.58 -22.29 0.28
N GLY A 64 11.41 -21.03 -0.13
CA GLY A 64 12.53 -20.17 -0.52
C GLY A 64 13.30 -20.74 -1.71
N PRO A 65 14.66 -20.73 -1.69
CA PRO A 65 15.48 -21.28 -2.77
C PRO A 65 15.25 -22.77 -3.05
N GLY A 66 14.81 -23.55 -2.05
CA GLY A 66 14.51 -24.97 -2.21
C GLY A 66 13.17 -25.26 -2.91
N GLY A 67 12.28 -24.26 -2.99
CA GLY A 67 10.98 -24.39 -3.63
C GLY A 67 10.00 -25.31 -2.90
N TRP A 68 8.97 -25.71 -3.63
CA TRP A 68 7.95 -26.65 -3.16
C TRP A 68 8.49 -28.08 -3.24
N THR A 69 8.93 -28.60 -2.10
CA THR A 69 9.60 -29.90 -1.97
C THR A 69 9.29 -30.59 -0.64
N PHE A 70 9.87 -31.76 -0.39
CA PHE A 70 9.70 -32.54 0.84
C PHE A 70 10.13 -31.77 2.11
N ASN A 71 9.55 -32.13 3.25
CA ASN A 71 9.85 -31.52 4.57
C ASN A 71 9.68 -29.99 4.66
N VAL A 72 8.89 -29.38 3.76
CA VAL A 72 8.64 -27.93 3.72
C VAL A 72 7.60 -27.46 4.76
N SER A 73 6.99 -28.37 5.53
CA SER A 73 5.91 -28.06 6.47
C SER A 73 6.26 -27.03 7.55
N GLY A 74 7.54 -26.89 7.90
CA GLY A 74 8.01 -25.87 8.84
C GLY A 74 8.18 -24.46 8.25
N TRP A 75 8.19 -24.33 6.92
CA TRP A 75 8.47 -23.05 6.24
C TRP A 75 7.58 -21.87 6.67
N PRO A 76 6.27 -22.05 6.95
CA PRO A 76 5.43 -20.95 7.42
C PRO A 76 5.85 -20.36 8.78
N LYS A 77 6.65 -21.07 9.60
CA LYS A 77 7.00 -20.64 10.96
C LYS A 77 7.70 -19.28 10.96
N GLY A 78 7.23 -18.38 11.83
CA GLY A 78 7.78 -17.03 11.98
C GLY A 78 7.39 -16.04 10.89
N LYS A 79 6.47 -16.41 9.98
CA LYS A 79 5.92 -15.51 8.96
C LYS A 79 4.54 -15.03 9.37
N SER A 80 4.26 -13.76 9.07
CA SER A 80 2.94 -13.16 9.23
C SER A 80 2.35 -12.96 7.85
N PHE A 81 1.23 -13.64 7.58
CA PHE A 81 0.52 -13.56 6.30
C PHE A 81 -0.74 -12.73 6.47
N LYS A 82 -1.11 -11.99 5.43
CA LYS A 82 -2.34 -11.20 5.36
C LYS A 82 -3.26 -11.74 4.26
N ALA A 83 -4.55 -11.53 4.43
CA ALA A 83 -5.50 -11.82 3.36
C ALA A 83 -5.12 -11.04 2.10
N GLY A 84 -5.00 -11.76 0.98
CA GLY A 84 -4.62 -11.19 -0.31
C GLY A 84 -3.14 -11.28 -0.67
N ASP A 85 -2.27 -11.68 0.26
CA ASP A 85 -0.88 -12.05 -0.06
C ASP A 85 -0.83 -13.23 -1.04
N ILE A 86 0.28 -13.36 -1.77
CA ILE A 86 0.48 -14.39 -2.79
C ILE A 86 1.52 -15.40 -2.32
N LEU A 87 1.19 -16.69 -2.42
CA LEU A 87 2.16 -17.77 -2.31
C LEU A 87 2.61 -18.21 -3.71
N VAL A 88 3.92 -18.26 -3.93
CA VAL A 88 4.53 -18.77 -5.16
C VAL A 88 5.08 -20.17 -4.91
N PHE A 89 4.57 -21.14 -5.65
CA PHE A 89 4.99 -22.53 -5.59
C PHE A 89 5.82 -22.86 -6.82
N ASN A 90 7.13 -23.09 -6.62
CA ASN A 90 8.05 -23.49 -7.68
C ASN A 90 8.38 -24.98 -7.55
N TYR A 91 8.15 -25.77 -8.59
CA TYR A 91 8.41 -27.22 -8.59
C TYR A 91 8.48 -27.81 -10.00
N GLY A 92 9.09 -29.00 -10.13
CA GLY A 92 9.05 -29.77 -11.36
C GLY A 92 7.67 -30.42 -11.58
N THR A 93 7.01 -30.06 -12.66
CA THR A 93 5.61 -30.47 -12.96
C THR A 93 5.42 -31.97 -13.14
N ALA A 94 6.48 -32.68 -13.54
CA ALA A 94 6.45 -34.15 -13.66
C ALA A 94 6.42 -34.86 -12.29
N ALA A 95 6.91 -34.21 -11.23
CA ALA A 95 7.08 -34.84 -9.93
C ALA A 95 6.06 -34.35 -8.89
N HIS A 96 5.54 -33.14 -9.05
CA HIS A 96 4.79 -32.46 -8.01
C HIS A 96 3.60 -31.69 -8.55
N ASN A 97 2.64 -31.41 -7.66
CA ASN A 97 1.54 -30.48 -7.89
C ASN A 97 1.25 -29.71 -6.59
N VAL A 98 0.29 -28.80 -6.65
CA VAL A 98 -0.28 -28.15 -5.46
C VAL A 98 -1.78 -28.36 -5.46
N VAL A 99 -2.32 -28.80 -4.33
CA VAL A 99 -3.75 -28.96 -4.12
C VAL A 99 -4.18 -28.12 -2.93
N ALA A 100 -5.14 -27.23 -3.14
CA ALA A 100 -5.79 -26.51 -2.06
C ALA A 100 -6.82 -27.44 -1.40
N VAL A 101 -6.69 -27.64 -0.09
CA VAL A 101 -7.52 -28.57 0.69
C VAL A 101 -8.13 -27.89 1.90
N ASN A 102 -9.09 -28.55 2.55
CA ASN A 102 -9.57 -28.15 3.86
C ASN A 102 -8.67 -28.76 4.96
N LYS A 103 -8.96 -28.41 6.23
CA LYS A 103 -8.20 -28.91 7.38
C LYS A 103 -8.17 -30.44 7.46
N ALA A 104 -9.29 -31.11 7.14
CA ALA A 104 -9.37 -32.57 7.15
C ALA A 104 -8.45 -33.19 6.09
N GLY A 105 -8.53 -32.72 4.85
CA GLY A 105 -7.66 -33.18 3.75
C GLY A 105 -6.19 -32.87 3.99
N TYR A 106 -5.87 -31.76 4.66
CA TYR A 106 -4.51 -31.49 5.11
C TYR A 106 -4.04 -32.55 6.12
N SER A 107 -4.81 -32.79 7.19
CA SER A 107 -4.44 -33.75 8.24
C SER A 107 -4.33 -35.18 7.70
N SER A 108 -5.26 -35.61 6.85
CA SER A 108 -5.27 -36.96 6.29
C SER A 108 -4.42 -37.13 5.02
N CYS A 109 -3.80 -36.05 4.52
CA CYS A 109 -3.10 -36.05 3.25
C CYS A 109 -3.97 -36.56 2.09
N THR A 110 -5.21 -36.08 2.03
CA THR A 110 -6.19 -36.49 1.02
C THR A 110 -6.71 -35.29 0.26
N SER A 111 -6.71 -35.37 -1.07
CA SER A 111 -7.38 -34.40 -1.94
C SER A 111 -8.88 -34.72 -2.01
N PRO A 112 -9.77 -33.87 -1.48
CA PRO A 112 -11.21 -34.09 -1.60
C PRO A 112 -11.67 -33.94 -3.05
N ARG A 113 -12.79 -34.58 -3.40
CA ARG A 113 -13.40 -34.43 -4.74
C ARG A 113 -13.70 -32.96 -5.00
N GLY A 114 -13.30 -32.47 -6.17
CA GLY A 114 -13.49 -31.07 -6.58
C GLY A 114 -12.47 -30.09 -5.98
N ALA A 115 -11.44 -30.57 -5.27
CA ALA A 115 -10.34 -29.72 -4.85
C ALA A 115 -9.68 -29.01 -6.03
N LYS A 116 -9.26 -27.76 -5.81
CA LYS A 116 -8.52 -27.00 -6.81
C LYS A 116 -7.10 -27.56 -6.89
N VAL A 117 -6.75 -28.08 -8.06
CA VAL A 117 -5.41 -28.62 -8.37
C VAL A 117 -4.69 -27.63 -9.27
N TYR A 118 -3.43 -27.37 -8.97
CA TYR A 118 -2.53 -26.53 -9.72
C TYR A 118 -1.31 -27.34 -10.16
N THR A 119 -0.89 -27.16 -11.42
CA THR A 119 0.09 -28.01 -12.09
C THR A 119 1.06 -27.25 -12.97
N SER A 120 1.15 -25.91 -12.85
CA SER A 120 1.99 -25.12 -13.77
C SER A 120 3.48 -25.19 -13.43
N GLY A 121 3.85 -25.61 -12.21
CA GLY A 121 5.23 -25.59 -11.72
C GLY A 121 5.70 -24.21 -11.24
N LYS A 122 4.89 -23.17 -11.41
CA LYS A 122 5.11 -21.80 -10.93
C LYS A 122 3.78 -21.16 -10.51
N ASP A 123 3.01 -21.88 -9.69
CA ASP A 123 1.66 -21.44 -9.33
C ASP A 123 1.72 -20.25 -8.38
N GLN A 124 0.87 -19.25 -8.64
CA GLN A 124 0.68 -18.09 -7.79
C GLN A 124 -0.72 -18.16 -7.18
N ILE A 125 -0.79 -18.35 -5.86
CA ILE A 125 -2.05 -18.56 -5.15
C ILE A 125 -2.25 -17.44 -4.14
N LYS A 126 -3.32 -16.67 -4.34
CA LYS A 126 -3.74 -15.62 -3.42
C LYS A 126 -4.36 -16.23 -2.16
N LEU A 127 -3.89 -15.81 -0.98
CA LEU A 127 -4.41 -16.24 0.31
C LEU A 127 -5.77 -15.60 0.58
N VAL A 128 -6.71 -16.41 1.06
CA VAL A 128 -7.97 -15.92 1.63
C VAL A 128 -7.81 -15.68 3.13
N LYS A 129 -8.66 -14.84 3.71
CA LYS A 129 -8.66 -14.60 5.16
C LYS A 129 -8.88 -15.91 5.93
N GLY A 130 -8.10 -16.13 6.99
CA GLY A 130 -8.14 -17.33 7.82
C GLY A 130 -7.17 -18.42 7.37
N GLN A 131 -7.57 -19.68 7.60
CA GLN A 131 -6.70 -20.83 7.35
C GLN A 131 -6.72 -21.26 5.88
N ASN A 132 -5.53 -21.41 5.31
CA ASN A 132 -5.27 -21.89 3.96
C ASN A 132 -4.39 -23.15 4.06
N PHE A 133 -4.74 -24.22 3.36
CA PHE A 133 -4.01 -25.49 3.41
C PHE A 133 -3.65 -25.97 2.02
N PHE A 134 -2.40 -26.37 1.85
CA PHE A 134 -1.86 -26.86 0.58
C PHE A 134 -1.09 -28.16 0.79
N ILE A 135 -1.27 -29.10 -0.13
CA ILE A 135 -0.56 -30.38 -0.15
C ILE A 135 -0.07 -30.70 -1.56
N CYS A 136 0.92 -31.58 -1.67
CA CYS A 136 1.19 -32.31 -2.90
C CYS A 136 0.42 -33.64 -2.83
N SER A 137 -0.38 -33.95 -3.85
CA SER A 137 -1.24 -35.14 -3.84
C SER A 137 -0.60 -36.38 -4.46
N PHE A 138 0.67 -36.29 -4.88
CA PHE A 138 1.43 -37.45 -5.34
C PHE A 138 1.64 -38.42 -4.16
N ALA A 139 1.58 -39.72 -4.46
CA ALA A 139 1.57 -40.77 -3.45
C ALA A 139 2.79 -40.65 -2.51
N GLY A 140 2.53 -40.54 -1.20
CA GLY A 140 3.56 -40.40 -0.16
C GLY A 140 4.12 -38.99 0.04
N HIS A 141 3.91 -38.05 -0.90
CA HIS A 141 4.58 -36.75 -0.82
C HIS A 141 4.09 -35.89 0.34
N CYS A 142 2.76 -35.81 0.54
CA CYS A 142 2.19 -35.08 1.66
C CYS A 142 2.62 -35.68 3.01
N GLN A 143 2.68 -37.00 3.11
CA GLN A 143 3.11 -37.74 4.30
C GLN A 143 4.59 -37.47 4.61
N SER A 144 5.41 -37.29 3.58
CA SER A 144 6.81 -36.87 3.67
C SER A 144 6.98 -35.34 3.84
N GLY A 145 5.98 -34.65 4.39
CA GLY A 145 6.07 -33.24 4.78
C GLY A 145 5.90 -32.23 3.65
N MET A 146 5.47 -32.66 2.45
CA MET A 146 5.16 -31.75 1.33
C MET A 146 3.75 -31.16 1.45
N LYS A 147 3.57 -30.38 2.52
CA LYS A 147 2.30 -29.78 2.94
C LYS A 147 2.58 -28.51 3.74
N ILE A 148 1.76 -27.48 3.60
CA ILE A 148 1.82 -26.28 4.46
C ILE A 148 0.42 -25.84 4.92
N ALA A 149 0.36 -25.28 6.12
CA ALA A 149 -0.80 -24.61 6.68
C ALA A 149 -0.42 -23.15 6.97
N VAL A 150 -1.22 -22.21 6.47
CA VAL A 150 -1.01 -20.77 6.61
C VAL A 150 -2.25 -20.14 7.21
N ASN A 151 -2.09 -19.28 8.20
CA ASN A 151 -3.17 -18.42 8.69
C ASN A 151 -2.92 -16.99 8.23
N ALA A 152 -3.80 -16.48 7.37
CA ALA A 152 -3.77 -15.11 6.88
C ALA A 152 -4.74 -14.25 7.71
N VAL A 153 -4.23 -13.20 8.36
CA VAL A 153 -5.05 -12.29 9.19
C VAL A 153 -5.78 -11.25 8.35
#